data_AF-A0A7C5YKH6-F1
#
_entry.id   AF-A0A7C5YKH6-F1
#
_cell.length_a   1.000
_cell.length_b   1.000
_cell.length_c   1.000
_cell.angle_alpha   90.00
_cell.angle_beta   90.00
_cell.angle_gamma   90.00
#
_symmetry.space_group_name_H-M   'P 1'
#
loop_
_entity.id
_entity.type
_entity.pdbx_description
1 polymer ?
#
loop_
_entity_poly.entity_id
_entity_poly.type
_entity_poly.pdbx_seq_one_letter_code
_entity_poly.pdbx_strand_id
1 'polypeptide(L)'
;RKAAQIVEAAGADFVKTSTGFGPSGATVEDVRLLRQSVSERVKVKAAGGIRSWEQAKALLEAGADRIGTSSAEAILRELPDDS
;
A
#
# COMPACT_ATOMS: atom_id res chain seq x y z
N ARG A 1 12.64 -7.07 0.44
CA ARG A 1 12.39 -8.42 -0.12
C ARG A 1 12.39 -9.52 0.95
N LYS A 2 13.54 -9.91 1.55
CA LYS A 2 13.62 -11.03 2.53
C LYS A 2 12.56 -11.00 3.63
N ALA A 3 12.33 -9.86 4.27
CA ALA A 3 11.31 -9.72 5.31
C ALA A 3 9.90 -10.10 4.82
N ALA A 4 9.53 -9.67 3.60
CA ALA A 4 8.22 -9.98 3.02
C ALA A 4 8.06 -11.48 2.73
N GLN A 5 9.13 -12.13 2.27
CA GLN A 5 9.14 -13.58 2.01
C GLN A 5 9.02 -14.40 3.30
N ILE A 6 9.67 -13.96 4.38
CA ILE A 6 9.54 -14.59 5.71
C ILE A 6 8.10 -14.45 6.22
N VAL A 7 7.52 -13.25 6.10
CA VAL A 7 6.13 -12.98 6.49
C VAL A 7 5.15 -13.85 5.70
N GLU A 8 5.37 -13.99 4.39
CA GLU A 8 4.61 -14.92 3.56
C GLU A 8 4.75 -16.36 4.05
N ALA A 9 5.98 -16.85 4.24
CA ALA A 9 6.25 -18.22 4.70
C ALA A 9 5.62 -18.51 6.07
N ALA A 10 5.48 -17.49 6.92
CA ALA A 10 4.79 -17.57 8.20
C ALA A 10 3.25 -17.59 8.08
N GLY A 11 2.70 -17.50 6.87
CA GLY A 11 1.27 -17.64 6.60
C GLY A 11 0.46 -16.34 6.68
N ALA A 12 1.10 -15.18 6.69
CA ALA A 12 0.37 -13.91 6.75
C ALA A 12 -0.41 -13.61 5.46
N ASP A 13 -1.59 -13.00 5.61
CA ASP A 13 -2.43 -12.57 4.49
C ASP A 13 -1.94 -11.27 3.83
N PHE A 14 -1.21 -10.44 4.59
CA PHE A 14 -0.75 -9.13 4.14
C PHE A 14 0.70 -8.84 4.51
N VAL A 15 1.36 -8.10 3.63
CA VAL A 15 2.55 -7.30 3.95
C VAL A 15 2.21 -5.82 3.88
N LYS A 16 2.88 -5.00 4.70
CA LYS A 16 2.58 -3.57 4.87
C LYS A 16 3.84 -2.72 4.73
N THR A 17 3.73 -1.56 4.06
CA THR A 17 4.88 -0.68 3.79
C THR A 17 5.43 0.04 5.03
N SER A 18 4.61 0.81 5.75
CA SER A 18 5.06 1.66 6.87
C SER A 18 4.09 1.65 8.06
N THR A 19 4.61 1.98 9.24
CA THR A 19 3.82 2.15 10.47
C THR A 19 3.09 3.50 10.50
N GLY A 20 3.60 4.51 9.79
CA GLY A 20 3.13 5.90 9.84
C GLY A 20 3.84 6.76 10.90
N PHE A 21 4.73 6.19 11.71
CA PHE A 21 5.52 6.91 12.72
C PHE A 21 7.01 7.04 12.37
N GLY A 22 7.43 6.39 11.28
CA GLY A 22 8.80 6.51 10.76
C GLY A 22 9.03 7.81 9.99
N PRO A 23 10.28 8.08 9.57
CA PRO A 23 10.64 9.29 8.85
C PRO A 23 10.01 9.38 7.44
N SER A 24 9.55 8.26 6.88
CA SER A 24 8.92 8.18 5.56
C SER A 24 7.65 7.31 5.55
N GLY A 25 6.77 7.63 4.60
CA GLY A 25 5.52 6.93 4.34
C GLY A 25 5.66 5.85 3.26
N ALA A 26 4.54 5.45 2.66
CA ALA A 26 4.55 4.55 1.51
C ALA A 26 5.03 5.27 0.24
N THR A 27 5.96 4.65 -0.49
CA THR A 27 6.33 5.06 -1.85
C THR A 27 5.83 4.04 -2.88
N VAL A 28 5.75 4.47 -4.15
CA VAL A 28 5.41 3.59 -5.27
C VAL A 28 6.47 2.49 -5.43
N GLU A 29 7.74 2.83 -5.23
CA GLU A 29 8.87 1.91 -5.27
C GLU A 29 8.76 0.84 -4.19
N ASP A 30 8.38 1.21 -2.96
CA ASP A 30 8.17 0.26 -1.86
C ASP A 30 7.04 -0.72 -2.17
N VAL A 31 5.93 -0.22 -2.73
CA VAL A 31 4.79 -1.07 -3.12
C VAL A 31 5.19 -2.06 -4.19
N ARG A 32 5.85 -1.60 -5.28
CA ARG A 32 6.34 -2.48 -6.35
C ARG A 32 7.31 -3.52 -5.79
N LEU A 33 8.20 -3.11 -4.90
CA LEU A 33 9.17 -3.99 -4.26
C LEU A 33 8.48 -5.07 -3.43
N LEU A 34 7.50 -4.71 -2.60
CA LEU A 34 6.73 -5.68 -1.82
C LEU A 34 5.93 -6.61 -2.73
N ARG A 35 5.25 -6.07 -3.74
CA ARG A 35 4.44 -6.85 -4.67
C ARG A 35 5.27 -7.89 -5.42
N GLN A 36 6.47 -7.54 -5.86
CA GLN A 36 7.44 -8.46 -6.48
C GLN A 36 8.07 -9.45 -5.50
N SER A 37 7.97 -9.21 -4.19
CA SER A 37 8.61 -10.04 -3.16
C SER A 37 7.71 -11.15 -2.62
N VAL A 38 6.41 -11.10 -2.89
CA VAL A 38 5.41 -12.04 -2.35
C VAL A 38 4.50 -12.57 -3.45
N SER A 39 4.04 -13.81 -3.32
CA SER A 39 3.10 -14.40 -4.28
C SER A 39 1.75 -13.69 -4.28
N GLU A 40 0.93 -13.92 -5.31
CA GLU A 40 -0.40 -13.31 -5.46
C GLU A 40 -1.35 -13.62 -4.30
N ARG A 41 -1.09 -14.68 -3.52
CA ARG A 41 -1.91 -15.01 -2.34
C ARG A 41 -1.79 -13.97 -1.23
N VAL A 42 -0.63 -13.34 -1.10
CA VAL A 42 -0.36 -12.35 -0.06
C VAL A 42 -0.65 -10.97 -0.62
N LYS A 43 -1.43 -10.19 0.11
CA LYS A 43 -1.85 -8.86 -0.30
C LYS A 43 -0.85 -7.79 0.16
N VAL A 44 -0.74 -6.70 -0.58
CA VAL A 44 0.12 -5.56 -0.23
C VAL A 44 -0.75 -4.41 0.28
N LYS A 45 -0.47 -3.95 1.50
CA LYS A 45 -1.08 -2.76 2.09
C LYS A 45 -0.11 -1.59 2.06
N ALA A 46 -0.41 -0.56 1.27
CA ALA A 46 0.29 0.71 1.32
C ALA A 46 -0.26 1.55 2.48
N ALA A 47 0.61 2.04 3.37
CA ALA A 47 0.21 2.89 4.47
C ALA A 47 1.29 3.91 4.84
N GLY A 48 0.85 5.07 5.36
CA GLY A 48 1.71 6.15 5.84
C GLY A 48 1.81 7.30 4.83
N GLY A 49 1.32 8.48 5.22
CA GLY A 49 1.46 9.73 4.44
C GLY A 49 0.55 9.88 3.22
N ILE A 50 -0.35 8.93 2.95
CA ILE A 50 -1.25 8.93 1.78
C ILE A 50 -2.44 9.84 2.05
N ARG A 51 -2.53 10.98 1.36
CA ARG A 51 -3.50 12.06 1.66
C ARG A 51 -4.31 12.55 0.48
N SER A 52 -3.98 12.15 -0.75
CA SER A 52 -4.73 12.52 -1.95
C SER A 52 -5.14 11.29 -2.76
N TRP A 53 -6.17 11.46 -3.60
CA TRP A 53 -6.60 10.44 -4.55
C TRP A 53 -5.47 10.05 -5.50
N GLU A 54 -4.73 11.02 -6.03
CA GLU A 54 -3.61 10.77 -6.94
C GLU A 54 -2.55 9.83 -6.31
N GLN A 55 -2.19 10.07 -5.05
CA GLN A 55 -1.27 9.21 -4.32
C GLN A 55 -1.84 7.80 -4.13
N ALA A 56 -3.11 7.71 -3.72
CA ALA A 56 -3.77 6.42 -3.54
C ALA A 56 -3.83 5.64 -4.85
N LYS A 57 -4.22 6.28 -5.95
CA LYS A 57 -4.29 5.71 -7.30
C LYS A 57 -2.93 5.19 -7.76
N ALA A 58 -1.86 5.99 -7.62
CA ALA A 58 -0.51 5.58 -8.00
C ALA A 58 -0.04 4.34 -7.21
N LEU A 59 -0.40 4.23 -5.92
CA LEU A 59 -0.04 3.08 -5.11
C LEU A 59 -0.88 1.84 -5.45
N LEU A 60 -2.17 2.00 -5.79
CA LEU A 60 -3.01 0.91 -6.28
C LEU A 60 -2.47 0.38 -7.62
N GLU A 61 -2.17 1.27 -8.57
CA GLU A 61 -1.56 0.92 -9.87
C GLU A 61 -0.19 0.26 -9.72
N ALA A 62 0.56 0.61 -8.67
CA ALA A 62 1.83 -0.02 -8.33
C ALA A 62 1.69 -1.45 -7.78
N GLY A 63 0.47 -1.90 -7.47
CA GLY A 63 0.16 -3.24 -6.98
C GLY A 63 -0.23 -3.31 -5.51
N ALA A 64 -0.65 -2.20 -4.88
CA ALA A 64 -1.27 -2.25 -3.57
C ALA A 64 -2.71 -2.79 -3.67
N ASP A 65 -3.06 -3.73 -2.80
CA ASP A 65 -4.42 -4.27 -2.64
C ASP A 65 -5.26 -3.48 -1.64
N ARG A 66 -4.59 -2.68 -0.79
CA ARG A 66 -5.24 -1.90 0.27
C ARG A 66 -4.49 -0.61 0.57
N ILE A 67 -5.25 0.47 0.74
CA ILE A 67 -4.74 1.74 1.25
C ILE A 67 -5.05 1.87 2.74
N GLY A 68 -4.04 2.19 3.55
CA GLY A 68 -4.17 2.56 4.95
C GLY A 68 -3.91 4.05 5.13
N THR A 69 -4.95 4.81 5.44
CA THR A 69 -4.89 6.27 5.58
C THR A 69 -5.87 6.77 6.65
N SER A 70 -5.52 7.87 7.32
CA SER A 70 -6.42 8.63 8.20
C SER A 70 -7.17 9.74 7.43
N SER A 71 -6.84 9.96 6.17
CA SER A 71 -7.39 11.00 5.30
C SER A 71 -8.39 10.43 4.29
N ALA A 72 -9.08 9.34 4.65
CA ALA A 72 -9.99 8.63 3.74
C ALA A 72 -11.09 9.55 3.20
N GLU A 73 -11.70 10.37 4.05
CA GLU A 73 -12.74 11.32 3.62
C GLU A 73 -12.25 12.30 2.56
N ALA A 74 -11.06 12.90 2.74
CA ALA A 74 -10.48 13.82 1.77
C ALA A 74 -10.20 13.14 0.43
N ILE A 75 -9.61 11.94 0.48
CA ILE A 75 -9.33 11.13 -0.71
C ILE A 75 -10.61 10.78 -1.47
N LEU A 76 -11.66 10.37 -0.76
CA LEU A 76 -12.93 9.99 -1.38
C LEU A 76 -13.65 11.17 -2.04
N ARG A 77 -13.48 12.39 -1.53
CA ARG A 77 -14.03 13.61 -2.16
C ARG A 77 -13.32 14.00 -3.46
N GLU A 78 -12.10 13.53 -3.66
CA GLU A 78 -11.31 13.76 -4.88
C GLU A 78 -11.53 12.66 -5.94
N LEU A 79 -12.32 11.62 -5.63
CA LEU A 79 -12.62 10.58 -6.60
C LEU A 79 -13.39 11.18 -7.79
N PRO A 80 -12.98 10.87 -9.03
CA PRO A 80 -13.77 11.21 -10.21
C PRO A 80 -15.14 10.54 -10.11
N ASP A 81 -16.20 11.24 -10.50
CA ASP A 81 -17.48 10.59 -10.80
C ASP A 81 -17.28 9.78 -12.09
N ASP A 82 -17.47 8.45 -12.01
CA ASP A 82 -17.43 7.53 -13.16
C ASP A 82 -18.74 7.62 -14.00
N SER A 83 -19.40 8.78 -14.02
CA SER A 83 -20.64 9.04 -14.77
C SER A 83 -20.43 9.10 -16.27
#